data_AF-A0A538Q1R9-F1
#
_entry.id   AF-A0A538Q1R9-F1
#
_cell.length_a   1.000
_cell.length_b   1.000
_cell.length_c   1.000
_cell.angle_alpha   90.00
_cell.angle_beta   90.00
_cell.angle_gamma   90.00
#
_symmetry.space_group_name_H-M   'P 1'
#
loop_
_entity.id
_entity.type
_entity.pdbx_description
1 polymer ?
#
loop_
_entity_poly.entity_id
_entity_poly.type
_entity_poly.pdbx_seq_one_letter_code
_entity_poly.pdbx_strand_id
1 'polypeptide(L)'
;MTGMDQDDADLPDAAATFDRELAAYTRLGELFLNTPLSSVKQLERANGALADIAACEERLQAAGQRMVLALGAARARQEQLAKDVVAHVPVVQARNQRLKELMAELSAVAGEVGGLNTAISSRNNGDPSRSPALDAARDISAMLMALSDRAERLATGAREAEFEELATQAHALHQRLQAIGKKLHQAVGD
;
A
#
# COMPACT_ATOMS: atom_id res chain seq x y z
N MET A 1 -20.90 -8.58 -26.16
CA MET A 1 -21.93 -7.52 -26.27
C MET A 1 -21.21 -6.21 -25.98
N THR A 2 -20.64 -5.63 -27.04
CA THR A 2 -19.82 -4.42 -27.05
C THR A 2 -20.75 -3.22 -27.17
N GLY A 3 -20.82 -2.42 -26.12
CA GLY A 3 -21.63 -1.21 -26.11
C GLY A 3 -21.45 -0.49 -24.80
N MET A 4 -20.46 0.41 -24.74
CA MET A 4 -20.49 1.69 -24.03
C MET A 4 -19.10 2.34 -24.14
N ASP A 5 -18.71 2.68 -25.37
CA ASP A 5 -17.82 3.83 -25.60
C ASP A 5 -18.67 5.11 -25.43
N GLN A 6 -19.23 5.30 -24.23
CA GLN A 6 -19.72 6.62 -23.85
C GLN A 6 -18.48 7.39 -23.47
N ASP A 7 -17.99 8.20 -24.42
CA ASP A 7 -16.90 9.18 -24.24
C ASP A 7 -16.62 9.44 -22.77
N ASP A 8 -15.61 8.74 -22.26
CA ASP A 8 -15.13 8.84 -20.88
C ASP A 8 -14.33 10.15 -20.83
N ALA A 9 -15.02 11.26 -21.08
CA ALA A 9 -14.46 12.59 -21.09
C ALA A 9 -13.95 12.83 -19.67
N ASP A 10 -12.63 12.92 -19.56
CA ASP A 10 -12.00 13.21 -18.29
C ASP A 10 -12.57 14.53 -17.75
N LEU A 11 -12.93 14.55 -16.47
CA LEU A 11 -13.61 15.69 -15.84
C LEU A 11 -12.90 17.04 -16.11
N PRO A 12 -11.57 17.13 -16.07
CA PRO A 12 -10.85 18.35 -16.43
C PRO A 12 -11.08 18.80 -17.88
N ASP A 13 -11.14 17.88 -18.84
CA ASP A 13 -11.35 18.21 -20.25
C ASP A 13 -12.79 18.64 -20.53
N ALA A 14 -13.76 17.95 -19.91
CA ALA A 14 -15.17 18.33 -20.00
C ALA A 14 -15.42 19.73 -19.40
N ALA A 15 -14.80 20.02 -18.24
CA ALA A 15 -14.86 21.34 -17.61
C ALA A 15 -14.18 22.42 -18.45
N ALA A 16 -12.99 22.15 -18.99
CA ALA A 16 -12.28 23.09 -19.86
C ALA A 16 -13.05 23.39 -21.15
N THR A 17 -13.74 22.39 -21.70
CA THR A 17 -14.59 22.58 -22.88
C THR A 17 -15.80 23.44 -22.57
N PHE A 18 -16.48 23.21 -21.44
CA PHE A 18 -17.59 24.05 -20.99
C PHE A 18 -17.16 25.50 -20.77
N ASP A 19 -16.02 25.72 -20.10
CA ASP A 19 -15.48 27.04 -19.85
C ASP A 19 -15.15 27.81 -21.14
N ARG A 20 -14.57 27.11 -22.14
CA ARG A 20 -14.31 27.71 -23.47
C ARG A 20 -15.59 28.16 -24.17
N GLU A 21 -16.64 27.33 -24.20
CA GLU A 21 -17.91 27.70 -24.84
C GLU A 21 -18.62 28.81 -24.06
N LEU A 22 -18.51 28.82 -22.73
CA LEU A 22 -19.06 29.89 -21.89
C LEU A 22 -18.38 31.23 -22.20
N ALA A 23 -17.05 31.25 -22.27
CA ALA A 23 -16.29 32.44 -22.64
C ALA A 23 -16.63 32.92 -24.07
N ALA A 24 -16.82 32.00 -25.02
CA ALA A 24 -17.25 32.33 -26.37
C ALA A 24 -18.66 32.95 -26.39
N TYR A 25 -19.61 32.39 -25.64
CA TYR A 25 -20.96 32.91 -25.51
C TYR A 25 -20.96 34.32 -24.92
N THR A 26 -20.21 34.56 -23.83
CA THR A 26 -20.05 35.89 -23.22
C THR A 26 -19.53 36.90 -24.23
N ARG A 27 -18.47 36.57 -24.97
CA ARG A 27 -17.89 37.45 -25.99
C ARG A 27 -18.88 37.78 -27.11
N LEU A 28 -19.63 36.79 -27.59
CA LEU A 28 -20.63 36.99 -28.65
C LEU A 28 -21.79 37.85 -28.16
N GLY A 29 -22.27 37.62 -26.94
CA GLY A 29 -23.31 38.43 -26.30
C GLY A 29 -22.88 39.89 -26.13
N GLU A 30 -21.66 40.13 -25.64
CA GLU A 30 -21.12 41.48 -25.52
C GLU A 30 -21.00 42.18 -26.89
N LEU A 31 -20.54 41.47 -27.92
CA LEU A 31 -20.46 42.03 -29.28
C LEU A 31 -21.85 42.39 -29.82
N PHE A 32 -22.83 41.51 -29.62
CA PHE A 32 -24.20 41.73 -30.06
C PHE A 32 -24.82 42.94 -29.36
N LEU A 33 -24.72 43.03 -28.04
CA LEU A 33 -25.27 44.13 -27.24
C LEU A 33 -24.63 45.49 -27.58
N ASN A 34 -23.34 45.49 -27.96
CA ASN A 34 -22.61 46.70 -28.32
C ASN A 34 -22.72 47.08 -29.81
N THR A 35 -23.39 46.27 -30.64
CA THR A 35 -23.52 46.55 -32.07
C THR A 35 -24.58 47.64 -32.29
N PRO A 36 -24.24 48.81 -32.87
CA PRO A 36 -25.23 49.84 -33.19
C PRO A 36 -26.22 49.32 -34.23
N LEU A 37 -27.48 49.78 -34.20
CA LEU A 37 -28.57 49.29 -35.05
C LEU A 37 -29.18 50.38 -35.97
N SER A 38 -28.44 51.43 -36.26
CA SER A 38 -28.95 52.61 -36.99
C SER A 38 -28.89 52.50 -38.52
N SER A 39 -28.41 51.39 -39.07
CA SER A 39 -28.34 51.15 -40.52
C SER A 39 -28.66 49.70 -40.91
N VAL A 40 -29.06 49.49 -42.16
CA VAL A 40 -29.36 48.16 -42.71
C VAL A 40 -28.18 47.19 -42.54
N LYS A 41 -26.96 47.64 -42.89
CA LYS A 41 -25.74 46.85 -42.72
C LYS A 41 -25.47 46.47 -41.25
N GLN A 42 -25.81 47.34 -40.33
CA GLN A 42 -25.69 47.08 -38.90
C GLN A 42 -26.71 46.06 -38.41
N LEU A 43 -27.95 46.12 -38.90
CA LEU A 43 -28.98 45.11 -38.63
C LEU A 43 -28.59 43.73 -39.20
N GLU A 44 -28.02 43.67 -40.41
CA GLU A 44 -27.52 42.42 -41.00
C GLU A 44 -26.42 41.80 -40.13
N ARG A 45 -25.48 42.61 -39.61
CA ARG A 45 -24.45 42.14 -38.69
C ARG A 45 -25.03 41.64 -37.37
N ALA A 46 -26.02 42.33 -36.82
CA ALA A 46 -26.71 41.91 -35.61
C ALA A 46 -27.43 40.56 -35.80
N ASN A 47 -28.07 40.35 -36.96
CA ASN A 47 -28.69 39.07 -37.30
C ASN A 47 -27.67 37.93 -37.45
N GLY A 48 -26.51 38.21 -38.05
CA GLY A 48 -25.40 37.25 -38.09
C GLY A 48 -24.91 36.86 -36.69
N ALA A 49 -24.72 37.86 -35.82
CA ALA A 49 -24.34 37.61 -34.43
C ALA A 49 -25.39 36.79 -33.65
N LEU A 50 -26.69 36.98 -33.91
CA LEU A 50 -27.74 36.13 -33.32
C LEU A 50 -27.61 34.67 -33.74
N ALA A 51 -27.30 34.40 -35.01
CA ALA A 51 -27.07 33.03 -35.49
C ALA A 51 -25.84 32.40 -34.82
N ASP A 52 -24.75 33.17 -34.66
CA ASP A 52 -23.55 32.71 -33.97
C ASP A 52 -23.80 32.44 -32.48
N ILE A 53 -24.61 33.28 -31.81
CA ILE A 53 -25.03 33.09 -30.42
C ILE A 53 -25.84 31.80 -30.28
N ALA A 54 -26.84 31.58 -31.15
CA ALA A 54 -27.66 30.37 -31.11
C ALA A 54 -26.81 29.11 -31.30
N ALA A 55 -25.88 29.11 -32.26
CA ALA A 55 -24.95 28.00 -32.45
C ALA A 55 -24.01 27.81 -31.26
N CYS A 56 -23.62 28.89 -30.57
CA CYS A 56 -22.83 28.82 -29.35
C CYS A 56 -23.62 28.23 -28.17
N GLU A 57 -24.91 28.54 -28.07
CA GLU A 57 -25.79 27.99 -27.04
C GLU A 57 -25.94 26.47 -27.17
N GLU A 58 -26.10 25.96 -28.39
CA GLU A 58 -26.13 24.52 -28.66
C GLU A 58 -24.83 23.83 -28.23
N ARG A 59 -23.67 24.40 -28.56
CA ARG A 59 -22.36 23.86 -28.14
C ARG A 59 -22.17 23.93 -26.63
N LEU A 60 -22.59 25.02 -25.99
CA LEU A 60 -22.53 25.20 -24.54
C LEU A 60 -23.40 24.17 -23.82
N GLN A 61 -24.61 23.92 -24.32
CA GLN A 61 -25.50 22.88 -23.79
C GLN A 61 -24.84 21.50 -23.90
N ALA A 62 -24.29 21.15 -25.07
CA ALA A 62 -23.59 19.88 -25.27
C ALA A 62 -22.37 19.73 -24.35
N ALA A 63 -21.58 20.79 -24.18
CA ALA A 63 -20.46 20.82 -23.24
C ALA A 63 -20.92 20.64 -21.78
N GLY A 64 -22.04 21.27 -21.40
CA GLY A 64 -22.62 21.14 -20.06
C GLY A 64 -23.09 19.72 -19.76
N GLN A 65 -23.77 19.07 -20.71
CA GLN A 65 -24.18 17.67 -20.58
C GLN A 65 -22.98 16.74 -20.40
N ARG A 66 -21.91 16.93 -21.19
CA ARG A 66 -20.66 16.17 -21.04
C ARG A 66 -20.02 16.37 -19.66
N MET A 67 -20.00 17.61 -19.16
CA MET A 67 -19.46 17.91 -17.82
C MET A 67 -20.24 17.20 -16.70
N VAL A 68 -21.57 17.17 -16.78
CA VAL A 68 -22.41 16.45 -15.80
C VAL A 68 -22.15 14.94 -15.83
N LEU A 69 -22.04 14.36 -17.02
CA LEU A 69 -21.71 12.94 -17.18
C LEU A 69 -20.32 12.61 -16.61
N ALA A 70 -19.31 13.42 -16.94
CA ALA A 70 -17.95 13.26 -16.44
C ALA A 70 -17.89 13.37 -14.90
N LEU A 71 -18.63 14.31 -14.30
CA LEU A 71 -18.73 14.45 -12.85
C LEU A 71 -19.38 13.22 -12.20
N GLY A 72 -20.45 12.70 -12.81
CA GLY A 72 -21.10 11.46 -12.37
C GLY A 72 -20.14 10.26 -12.39
N ALA A 73 -19.39 10.09 -13.48
CA ALA A 73 -18.40 9.04 -13.62
C ALA A 73 -17.27 9.18 -12.59
N ALA A 74 -16.75 10.39 -12.39
CA ALA A 74 -15.72 10.65 -11.38
C ALA A 74 -16.20 10.32 -9.95
N ARG A 75 -17.45 10.68 -9.61
CA ARG A 75 -18.07 10.33 -8.33
C ARG A 75 -18.22 8.82 -8.17
N ALA A 76 -18.67 8.11 -9.21
CA ALA A 76 -18.81 6.66 -9.17
C ALA A 76 -17.46 5.97 -8.93
N ARG A 77 -16.40 6.42 -9.62
CA ARG A 77 -15.01 5.93 -9.39
C ARG A 77 -14.54 6.20 -7.97
N GLN A 78 -14.79 7.39 -7.43
CA GLN A 78 -14.44 7.75 -6.06
C GLN A 78 -15.17 6.87 -5.04
N GLU A 79 -16.47 6.64 -5.23
CA GLU A 79 -17.27 5.79 -4.34
C GLU A 79 -16.79 4.34 -4.35
N GLN A 80 -16.47 3.81 -5.54
CA GLN A 80 -15.91 2.46 -5.65
C GLN A 80 -14.55 2.35 -4.96
N LEU A 81 -13.65 3.30 -5.19
CA LEU A 81 -12.35 3.31 -4.53
C LEU A 81 -12.49 3.39 -3.00
N ALA A 82 -13.43 4.19 -2.49
CA ALA A 82 -13.69 4.26 -1.06
C ALA A 82 -14.15 2.90 -0.49
N LYS A 83 -15.01 2.17 -1.21
CA LYS A 83 -15.41 0.80 -0.84
C LYS A 83 -14.22 -0.14 -0.84
N ASP A 84 -13.38 -0.09 -1.86
CA ASP A 84 -12.20 -0.94 -1.99
C ASP A 84 -11.18 -0.70 -0.88
N VAL A 85 -10.95 0.57 -0.52
CA VAL A 85 -10.08 0.95 0.60
C VAL A 85 -10.59 0.36 1.91
N VAL A 86 -11.89 0.51 2.21
CA VAL A 86 -12.50 -0.05 3.42
C VAL A 86 -12.42 -1.58 3.42
N ALA A 87 -12.67 -2.22 2.27
CA ALA A 87 -12.58 -3.67 2.12
C ALA A 87 -11.14 -4.19 2.30
N HIS A 88 -10.12 -3.35 2.07
CA HIS A 88 -8.72 -3.73 2.23
C HIS A 88 -8.21 -3.62 3.67
N VAL A 89 -8.88 -2.84 4.54
CA VAL A 89 -8.48 -2.64 5.95
C VAL A 89 -8.27 -3.95 6.72
N PRO A 90 -9.18 -4.96 6.65
CA PRO A 90 -8.99 -6.22 7.37
C PRO A 90 -7.75 -6.99 6.94
N VAL A 91 -7.37 -6.91 5.66
CA VAL A 91 -6.16 -7.56 5.13
C VAL A 91 -4.91 -6.95 5.77
N VAL A 92 -4.84 -5.62 5.81
CA VAL A 92 -3.73 -4.90 6.46
C VAL A 92 -3.67 -5.20 7.96
N GLN A 93 -4.83 -5.22 8.63
CA GLN A 93 -4.91 -5.56 10.05
C GLN A 93 -4.42 -6.99 10.33
N ALA A 94 -4.85 -7.97 9.53
CA ALA A 94 -4.41 -9.36 9.66
C ALA A 94 -2.90 -9.51 9.43
N ARG A 95 -2.36 -8.86 8.40
CA ARG A 95 -0.90 -8.88 8.14
C ARG A 95 -0.11 -8.23 9.27
N ASN A 96 -0.56 -7.08 9.78
CA ASN A 96 0.09 -6.41 10.91
C ASN A 96 0.03 -7.24 12.20
N GLN A 97 -1.09 -7.92 12.44
CA GLN A 97 -1.23 -8.81 13.59
C GLN A 97 -0.27 -10.00 13.47
N ARG A 98 -0.21 -10.63 12.29
CA ARG A 98 0.73 -11.73 12.03
C ARG A 98 2.19 -11.30 12.19
N LEU A 99 2.54 -10.12 11.69
CA LEU A 99 3.89 -9.55 11.86
C LEU A 99 4.24 -9.37 13.34
N LYS A 100 3.33 -8.80 14.14
CA LYS A 100 3.54 -8.60 15.59
C LYS A 100 3.78 -9.93 16.31
N GLU A 101 3.01 -10.96 15.99
CA GLU A 101 3.17 -12.30 16.57
C GLU A 101 4.55 -12.89 16.26
N LEU A 102 4.96 -12.85 14.99
CA LEU A 102 6.26 -13.37 14.56
C LEU A 102 7.42 -12.57 15.18
N MET A 103 7.31 -11.24 15.27
CA MET A 103 8.32 -10.41 15.94
C MET A 103 8.41 -10.69 17.44
N ALA A 104 7.26 -10.90 18.11
CA ALA A 104 7.24 -11.27 19.52
C ALA A 104 7.91 -12.64 19.74
N GLU A 105 7.66 -13.60 18.85
CA GLU A 105 8.32 -14.91 18.89
C GLU A 105 9.83 -14.79 18.65
N LEU A 106 10.26 -14.00 17.67
CA LEU A 106 11.69 -13.74 17.43
C LEU A 106 12.37 -13.16 18.66
N SER A 107 11.76 -12.15 19.28
CA SER A 107 12.27 -11.51 20.49
C SER A 107 12.35 -12.49 21.66
N ALA A 108 11.35 -13.37 21.81
CA ALA A 108 11.34 -14.40 22.85
C ALA A 108 12.49 -15.39 22.66
N VAL A 109 12.66 -15.93 21.44
CA VAL A 109 13.75 -16.86 21.13
C VAL A 109 15.11 -16.18 21.35
N ALA A 110 15.30 -14.95 20.88
CA ALA A 110 16.54 -14.21 21.09
C ALA A 110 16.84 -13.96 22.58
N GLY A 111 15.82 -13.63 23.38
CA GLY A 111 15.93 -13.43 24.82
C GLY A 111 16.32 -14.72 25.56
N GLU A 112 15.68 -15.84 25.22
CA GLU A 112 16.01 -17.15 25.78
C GLU A 112 17.44 -17.59 25.42
N VAL A 113 17.89 -17.31 24.19
CA VAL A 113 19.29 -17.54 23.77
C VAL A 113 20.27 -16.69 24.58
N GLY A 114 19.97 -15.42 24.82
CA GLY A 114 20.79 -14.55 25.68
C GLY A 114 20.85 -15.04 27.14
N GLY A 115 19.72 -15.51 27.67
CA GLY A 115 19.64 -16.12 28.99
C GLY A 115 20.47 -17.40 29.09
N LEU A 116 20.39 -18.28 28.09
CA LEU A 116 21.17 -19.51 28.01
C LEU A 116 22.67 -19.22 27.97
N ASN A 117 23.10 -18.25 27.15
CA ASN A 117 24.51 -17.86 27.08
C ASN A 117 25.04 -17.34 28.43
N THR A 118 24.23 -16.57 29.15
CA THR A 118 24.56 -16.07 30.50
C THR A 118 24.64 -17.21 31.53
N ALA A 119 23.73 -18.18 31.47
CA ALA A 119 23.74 -19.35 32.34
C ALA A 119 24.96 -20.25 32.09
N ILE A 120 25.39 -20.41 30.84
CA ILE A 120 26.62 -21.14 30.48
C ILE A 120 27.85 -20.40 31.01
N SER A 121 27.90 -19.08 30.80
CA SER A 121 29.07 -18.26 31.17
C SER A 121 29.25 -18.14 32.69
N SER A 122 28.15 -18.00 33.44
CA SER A 122 28.20 -17.92 34.91
C SER A 122 28.62 -19.22 35.59
N ARG A 123 28.37 -20.38 34.98
CA ARG A 123 28.82 -21.70 35.48
C ARG A 123 30.31 -21.96 35.26
N ASN A 124 30.94 -21.29 34.30
CA ASN A 124 32.37 -21.43 34.00
C ASN A 124 33.29 -20.54 34.87
N ASN A 125 32.74 -19.64 35.68
CA ASN A 125 33.50 -18.65 36.48
C ASN A 125 34.06 -19.17 37.83
N GLY A 126 34.24 -20.48 38.01
CA GLY A 126 34.67 -21.05 39.30
C GLY A 126 35.83 -22.05 39.26
N ASP A 127 36.02 -22.81 38.18
CA ASP A 127 37.15 -23.73 38.02
C ASP A 127 37.21 -24.22 36.55
N PRO A 128 38.24 -23.87 35.76
CA PRO A 128 38.39 -24.34 34.38
C PRO A 128 38.65 -25.85 34.27
N SER A 129 38.82 -26.55 35.38
CA SER A 129 39.04 -28.01 35.45
C SER A 129 37.76 -28.81 35.65
N ARG A 130 36.61 -28.16 35.92
CA ARG A 130 35.31 -28.82 36.04
C ARG A 130 34.64 -28.86 34.68
N SER A 131 34.73 -30.01 34.02
CA SER A 131 33.79 -30.34 32.95
C SER A 131 32.35 -30.16 33.47
N PRO A 132 31.44 -29.50 32.74
CA PRO A 132 30.06 -29.40 33.17
C PRO A 132 29.56 -30.81 33.47
N ALA A 133 28.95 -31.01 34.65
CA ALA A 133 28.35 -32.30 34.98
C ALA A 133 27.49 -32.76 33.79
N LEU A 134 27.65 -34.02 33.35
CA LEU A 134 27.05 -34.55 32.12
C LEU A 134 25.55 -34.22 32.00
N ASP A 135 24.83 -34.21 33.13
CA ASP A 135 23.42 -33.83 33.21
C ASP A 135 23.16 -32.37 32.83
N ALA A 136 24.00 -31.43 33.28
CA ALA A 136 23.88 -30.02 32.91
C ALA A 136 24.19 -29.78 31.42
N ALA A 137 25.15 -30.50 30.86
CA ALA A 137 25.44 -30.44 29.43
C ALA A 137 24.29 -30.99 28.58
N ARG A 138 23.65 -32.07 29.06
CA ARG A 138 22.46 -32.67 28.43
C ARG A 138 21.27 -31.73 28.47
N ASP A 139 21.03 -31.05 29.58
CA ASP A 139 19.95 -30.05 29.72
C ASP A 139 20.16 -28.84 28.81
N ILE A 140 21.39 -28.32 28.74
CA ILE A 140 21.76 -27.21 27.84
C ILE A 140 21.58 -27.63 26.38
N SER A 141 21.99 -28.84 26.03
CA SER A 141 21.82 -29.39 24.67
C SER A 141 20.33 -29.52 24.30
N ALA A 142 19.49 -30.01 25.22
CA ALA A 142 18.05 -30.12 25.00
C ALA A 142 17.39 -28.75 24.81
N MET A 143 17.73 -27.76 25.65
CA MET A 143 17.22 -26.39 25.50
C MET A 143 17.66 -25.75 24.18
N LEU A 144 18.90 -25.96 23.76
CA LEU A 144 19.43 -25.40 22.53
C LEU A 144 18.77 -25.99 21.28
N MET A 145 18.50 -27.31 21.28
CA MET A 145 17.74 -27.96 20.22
C MET A 145 16.32 -27.41 20.14
N ALA A 146 15.63 -27.27 21.28
CA ALA A 146 14.29 -26.69 21.32
C ALA A 146 14.25 -25.24 20.79
N LEU A 147 15.26 -24.43 21.10
CA LEU A 147 15.41 -23.07 20.56
C LEU A 147 15.71 -23.07 19.06
N SER A 148 16.53 -24.01 18.59
CA SER A 148 16.85 -24.17 17.18
C SER A 148 15.60 -24.53 16.36
N ASP A 149 14.79 -25.49 16.82
CA ASP A 149 13.54 -25.89 16.17
C ASP A 149 12.49 -24.77 16.17
N ARG A 150 12.47 -23.93 17.22
CA ARG A 150 11.60 -22.74 17.27
C ARG A 150 12.06 -21.68 16.26
N ALA A 151 13.36 -21.41 16.17
CA ALA A 151 13.90 -20.47 15.19
C ALA A 151 13.66 -20.93 13.73
N GLU A 152 13.69 -22.23 13.47
CA GLU A 152 13.36 -22.79 12.14
C GLU A 152 11.89 -22.66 11.79
N ARG A 153 11.00 -23.00 12.73
CA ARG A 153 9.54 -22.83 12.56
C ARG A 153 9.17 -21.37 12.36
N LEU A 154 9.80 -20.47 13.11
CA LEU A 154 9.64 -19.03 12.94
C LEU A 154 10.09 -18.57 11.55
N ALA A 155 11.26 -19.03 11.07
CA ALA A 155 11.73 -18.70 9.72
C ALA A 155 10.77 -19.18 8.64
N THR A 156 10.23 -20.39 8.78
CA THR A 156 9.25 -20.96 7.86
C THR A 156 7.94 -20.19 7.89
N GLY A 157 7.39 -19.94 9.08
CA GLY A 157 6.15 -19.18 9.25
C GLY A 157 6.26 -17.72 8.80
N ALA A 158 7.46 -17.12 8.84
CA ALA A 158 7.72 -15.82 8.27
C ALA A 158 7.77 -15.85 6.73
N ARG A 159 8.35 -16.89 6.10
CA ARG A 159 8.31 -17.05 4.62
C ARG A 159 6.91 -17.29 4.11
N GLU A 160 6.15 -18.17 4.77
CA GLU A 160 4.75 -18.44 4.42
C GLU A 160 3.88 -17.19 4.54
N ALA A 161 4.22 -16.29 5.46
CA ALA A 161 3.58 -14.98 5.61
C ALA A 161 4.23 -13.86 4.76
N GLU A 162 5.20 -14.19 3.91
CA GLU A 162 5.92 -13.28 3.00
C GLU A 162 6.69 -12.16 3.72
N PHE A 163 7.17 -12.40 4.94
CA PHE A 163 8.05 -11.52 5.69
C PHE A 163 9.51 -11.96 5.55
N GLU A 164 10.09 -11.74 4.36
CA GLU A 164 11.41 -12.26 3.98
C GLU A 164 12.57 -11.81 4.87
N GLU A 165 12.54 -10.54 5.31
CA GLU A 165 13.56 -10.03 6.22
C GLU A 165 13.52 -10.78 7.55
N LEU A 166 12.33 -10.99 8.10
CA LEU A 166 12.13 -11.71 9.36
C LEU A 166 12.49 -13.18 9.23
N ALA A 167 12.15 -13.80 8.10
CA ALA A 167 12.55 -15.16 7.77
C ALA A 167 14.08 -15.30 7.73
N THR A 168 14.77 -14.34 7.13
CA THR A 168 16.24 -14.33 7.06
C THR A 168 16.86 -14.21 8.44
N GLN A 169 16.35 -13.32 9.29
CA GLN A 169 16.83 -13.14 10.66
C GLN A 169 16.63 -14.41 11.51
N ALA A 170 15.43 -15.01 11.46
CA ALA A 170 15.11 -16.23 12.19
C ALA A 170 15.96 -17.43 11.70
N HIS A 171 16.18 -17.53 10.40
CA HIS A 171 17.03 -18.58 9.83
C HIS A 171 18.50 -18.41 10.25
N ALA A 172 19.02 -17.18 10.24
CA ALA A 172 20.37 -16.91 10.74
C ALA A 172 20.52 -17.27 12.23
N LEU A 173 19.49 -17.02 13.05
CA LEU A 173 19.46 -17.44 14.45
C LEU A 173 19.48 -18.97 14.58
N HIS A 174 18.65 -19.67 13.81
CA HIS A 174 18.64 -21.13 13.76
C HIS A 174 20.03 -21.71 13.45
N GLN A 175 20.71 -21.19 12.40
CA GLN A 175 22.05 -21.63 12.03
C GLN A 175 23.08 -21.41 13.16
N ARG A 176 23.02 -20.26 13.85
CA ARG A 176 23.89 -19.99 15.00
C ARG A 176 23.67 -20.98 16.13
N LEU A 177 22.42 -21.34 16.43
CA LEU A 177 22.08 -22.31 17.48
C LEU A 177 22.58 -23.71 17.14
N GLN A 178 22.43 -24.15 15.88
CA GLN A 178 23.00 -25.42 15.43
C GLN A 178 24.52 -25.46 15.56
N ALA A 179 25.20 -24.35 15.21
CA ALA A 179 26.66 -24.27 15.34
C ALA A 179 27.12 -24.35 16.81
N ILE A 180 26.40 -23.70 17.74
CA ILE A 180 26.66 -23.81 19.18
C ILE A 180 26.43 -25.25 19.66
N GLY A 181 25.37 -25.92 19.18
CA GLY A 181 25.02 -27.27 19.61
C GLY A 181 26.06 -28.30 19.20
N LYS A 182 26.59 -28.17 17.97
CA LYS A 182 27.70 -29.01 17.49
C LYS A 182 28.95 -28.87 18.36
N LYS A 183 29.31 -27.65 18.73
CA LYS A 183 30.47 -27.39 19.61
C LYS A 183 30.27 -27.96 21.01
N LEU A 184 29.08 -27.84 21.58
CA LEU A 184 28.76 -28.40 22.89
C LEU A 184 28.83 -29.94 22.88
N HIS A 185 28.35 -30.58 21.81
CA HIS A 185 28.41 -32.03 21.66
C HIS A 185 29.86 -32.53 21.56
N GLN A 186 30.71 -31.81 20.83
CA GLN A 186 32.16 -32.12 20.73
C GLN A 186 32.85 -31.98 22.09
N ALA A 187 32.54 -30.94 22.87
CA ALA A 187 33.16 -30.69 24.17
C ALA A 187 32.73 -31.67 25.29
N VAL A 188 31.69 -32.47 25.07
CA VAL A 188 31.14 -33.45 26.05
C VAL A 188 31.43 -34.90 25.64
N GLY A 189 31.76 -35.13 24.36
CA GLY A 189 32.10 -36.44 23.80
C GLY A 189 33.59 -36.78 23.83
N ASP A 190 34.46 -35.80 24.08
CA ASP A 190 35.88 -35.97 24.42
C ASP A 190 36.08 -36.07 25.95
#